data_AF-A0A934Z4E3-F1
#
_entry.id   AF-A0A934Z4E3-F1
#
_cell.length_a   1.000
_cell.length_b   1.000
_cell.length_c   1.000
_cell.angle_alpha   90.00
_cell.angle_beta   90.00
_cell.angle_gamma   90.00
#
_symmetry.space_group_name_H-M   'P 1'
#
loop_
_entity.id
_entity.type
_entity.pdbx_description
1 polymer ?
#
loop_
_entity_poly.entity_id
_entity_poly.type
_entity_poly.pdbx_seq_one_letter_code
_entity_poly.pdbx_strand_id
1 'polypeptide(L)'
;MPPDLDDAGLVAVMSGVGEAAQSAGCRVLGGDLSSGPSLALTVTVFGHARPAPMSRRGAQPGDGVYVTGALGAARAALLDWFDGETPSPAARMAFARPQPRIMAGQWLAAQGATAMMDISDGLGGDAAHPAAASAVALRLTLERCPIHPSVHRVATPRRAVCHVCRGRWRGLRAAGDHAARVCG
;
A
#
# COMPACT_ATOMS: atom_id res chain seq x y z
N MET A 1 17.70 15.52 11.88
CA MET A 1 17.18 16.84 11.51
C MET A 1 18.27 17.61 10.78
N PRO A 2 18.02 18.06 9.55
CA PRO A 2 18.98 18.82 8.79
C PRO A 2 19.11 20.25 9.33
N PRO A 3 20.27 20.89 9.19
CA PRO A 3 20.54 22.21 9.80
C PRO A 3 19.72 23.34 9.19
N ASP A 4 19.14 23.14 8.01
CA ASP A 4 18.31 24.08 7.26
C ASP A 4 16.80 23.92 7.53
N LEU A 5 16.39 22.94 8.35
CA LEU A 5 15.01 22.85 8.82
C LEU A 5 14.79 23.84 9.96
N ASP A 6 14.04 24.91 9.68
CA ASP A 6 13.68 25.92 10.67
C ASP A 6 12.57 25.45 11.63
N ASP A 7 12.32 26.25 12.67
CA ASP A 7 11.31 25.97 13.69
C ASP A 7 9.91 25.81 13.06
N ALA A 8 9.59 26.63 12.06
CA ALA A 8 8.30 26.56 11.36
C ALA A 8 8.12 25.23 10.62
N GLY A 9 9.17 24.76 9.93
CA GLY A 9 9.21 23.47 9.26
C GLY A 9 9.10 22.31 10.24
N LEU A 10 9.81 22.37 11.37
CA LEU A 10 9.72 21.36 12.43
C LEU A 10 8.30 21.28 13.01
N VAL A 11 7.68 22.42 13.32
CA VAL A 11 6.30 22.49 13.78
C VAL A 11 5.36 21.88 12.75
N ALA A 12 5.50 22.22 11.47
CA ALA A 12 4.65 21.67 10.41
C ALA A 12 4.77 20.14 10.29
N VAL A 13 5.98 19.60 10.37
CA VAL A 13 6.21 18.14 10.37
C VAL A 13 5.53 17.49 11.57
N MET A 14 5.72 18.03 12.78
CA MET A 14 5.14 17.47 14.00
C MET A 14 3.61 17.62 14.05
N SER A 15 3.05 18.69 13.51
CA SER A 15 1.60 18.83 13.31
C SER A 15 1.07 17.74 12.39
N GLY A 16 1.76 17.46 11.27
CA GLY A 16 1.40 16.35 10.38
C GLY A 16 1.44 14.99 11.05
N VAL A 17 2.46 14.72 11.90
CA VAL A 17 2.53 13.50 12.72
C VAL A 17 1.36 13.41 13.69
N GLY A 18 1.01 14.53 14.35
CA GLY A 18 -0.14 14.62 15.25
C GLY A 18 -1.47 14.33 14.54
N GLU A 19 -1.70 14.94 13.38
CA GLU A 19 -2.88 14.68 12.54
C GLU A 19 -2.97 13.21 12.12
N ALA A 20 -1.85 12.62 11.67
CA ALA A 20 -1.79 11.22 11.27
C ALA A 20 -2.11 10.29 12.44
N ALA A 21 -1.51 10.52 13.62
CA ALA A 21 -1.80 9.76 14.82
C ALA A 21 -3.29 9.85 15.21
N GLN A 22 -3.87 11.05 15.20
CA GLN A 22 -5.27 11.26 15.52
C GLN A 22 -6.20 10.54 14.53
N SER A 23 -5.88 10.60 13.23
CA SER A 23 -6.65 9.91 12.18
C SER A 23 -6.67 8.39 12.33
N ALA A 24 -5.67 7.83 13.02
CA ALA A 24 -5.56 6.41 13.34
C ALA A 24 -6.16 6.06 14.72
N GLY A 25 -6.71 7.03 15.45
CA GLY A 25 -7.17 6.83 16.84
C GLY A 25 -6.02 6.69 17.84
N CYS A 26 -4.81 7.13 17.48
CA CYS A 26 -3.61 7.07 18.31
C CYS A 26 -3.27 8.44 18.90
N ARG A 27 -2.29 8.45 19.82
CA ARG A 27 -1.69 9.66 20.40
C ARG A 27 -0.17 9.53 20.37
N VAL A 28 0.53 10.64 20.18
CA VAL A 28 1.99 10.69 20.31
C VAL A 28 2.34 10.68 21.80
N LEU A 29 3.11 9.69 22.24
CA LEU A 29 3.50 9.55 23.65
C LEU A 29 4.85 10.20 23.97
N GLY A 30 5.69 10.40 22.97
CA GLY A 30 7.02 10.97 23.11
C GLY A 30 7.87 10.69 21.87
N GLY A 31 9.14 11.10 21.92
CA GLY A 31 10.11 10.93 20.85
C GLY A 31 11.46 11.54 21.22
N ASP A 32 12.40 11.43 20.30
CA ASP A 32 13.73 12.06 20.40
C ASP A 32 14.04 12.79 19.09
N LEU A 33 14.84 13.87 19.19
CA LEU A 33 15.29 14.65 18.05
C LEU A 33 16.81 14.68 18.04
N SER A 34 17.39 14.33 16.89
CA SER A 34 18.83 14.37 16.67
C SER A 34 19.17 15.14 15.39
N SER A 35 20.34 15.79 15.37
CA SER A 35 20.86 16.44 14.19
C SER A 35 21.38 15.40 13.17
N GLY A 36 21.31 15.74 11.89
CA GLY A 36 21.78 14.87 10.82
C GLY A 36 21.82 15.59 9.47
N PRO A 37 22.38 15.00 8.42
CA PRO A 37 22.49 15.66 7.11
C PRO A 37 21.17 15.74 6.34
N SER A 38 20.13 15.03 6.80
CA SER A 38 18.81 14.97 6.15
C SER A 38 17.68 14.85 7.16
N LEU A 39 16.46 15.09 6.70
CA LEU A 39 15.25 14.80 7.46
C LEU A 39 14.97 13.29 7.42
N ALA A 40 15.02 12.65 8.57
CA ALA A 40 14.63 11.27 8.77
C ALA A 40 13.56 11.23 9.87
N LEU A 41 12.48 10.50 9.62
CA LEU A 41 11.38 10.30 10.56
C LEU A 41 11.23 8.81 10.81
N THR A 42 11.45 8.40 12.05
CA THR A 42 11.24 7.02 12.49
C THR A 42 10.12 7.03 13.52
N VAL A 43 9.07 6.25 13.26
CA VAL A 43 7.88 6.19 14.12
C VAL A 43 7.70 4.77 14.62
N THR A 44 7.58 4.62 15.94
CA THR A 44 7.22 3.35 16.57
C THR A 44 5.77 3.43 17.05
N VAL A 45 4.96 2.45 16.65
CA VAL A 45 3.53 2.38 17.02
C VAL A 45 3.31 1.19 17.94
N PHE A 46 2.60 1.42 19.04
CA PHE A 46 2.16 0.37 19.95
C PHE A 46 0.64 0.23 19.85
N GLY A 47 0.18 -1.02 19.82
CA GLY A 47 -1.24 -1.34 19.79
C GLY A 47 -1.49 -2.69 20.45
N HIS A 48 -2.75 -2.92 20.83
CA HIS A 48 -3.21 -4.21 21.33
C HIS A 48 -4.51 -4.59 20.61
N ALA A 49 -4.74 -5.89 20.44
CA ALA A 49 -5.96 -6.41 19.86
C ALA A 49 -6.54 -7.52 20.75
N ARG A 50 -7.87 -7.55 20.86
CA ARG A 50 -8.62 -8.66 21.46
C ARG A 50 -9.79 -9.00 20.52
N PRO A 51 -9.85 -10.23 19.96
CA PRO A 51 -8.88 -11.32 20.07
C PRO A 51 -7.51 -10.96 19.44
N ALA A 52 -6.56 -11.90 19.49
CA ALA A 52 -5.22 -11.72 18.94
C ALA A 52 -5.26 -11.16 17.50
N PRO A 53 -4.29 -10.32 17.10
CA PRO A 53 -4.28 -9.73 15.78
C PRO A 53 -4.18 -10.80 14.69
N MET A 54 -4.83 -10.53 13.56
CA MET A 54 -4.77 -11.41 12.40
C MET A 54 -3.34 -11.56 11.90
N SER A 55 -2.97 -12.80 11.58
CA SER A 55 -1.67 -13.12 11.01
C SER A 55 -1.73 -13.21 9.48
N ARG A 56 -0.57 -13.30 8.85
CA ARG A 56 -0.45 -13.62 7.41
C ARG A 56 -0.70 -15.09 7.11
N ARG A 57 -0.82 -15.93 8.14
CA ARG A 57 -1.09 -17.37 8.07
C ARG A 57 -2.57 -17.64 8.21
N GLY A 58 -3.02 -18.70 7.57
CA GLY A 58 -4.38 -19.24 7.71
C GLY A 58 -5.16 -19.33 6.41
N ALA A 59 -4.62 -18.77 5.31
CA ALA A 59 -5.24 -18.90 4.00
C ALA A 59 -5.26 -20.36 3.53
N GLN A 60 -6.37 -20.79 2.94
CA GLN A 60 -6.60 -22.15 2.50
C GLN A 60 -6.98 -22.20 1.02
N PRO A 61 -6.72 -23.32 0.31
CA PRO A 61 -7.28 -23.53 -1.02
C PRO A 61 -8.80 -23.40 -1.00
N GLY A 62 -9.34 -22.55 -1.88
CA GLY A 62 -10.77 -22.21 -1.93
C GLY A 62 -11.10 -20.84 -1.34
N ASP A 63 -10.21 -20.23 -0.56
CA ASP A 63 -10.39 -18.87 -0.04
C ASP A 63 -10.43 -17.83 -1.17
N GLY A 64 -11.27 -16.82 -1.00
CA GLY A 64 -11.27 -15.62 -1.85
C GLY A 64 -10.16 -14.64 -1.45
N VAL A 65 -9.55 -13.99 -2.44
CA VAL A 65 -8.59 -12.90 -2.20
C VAL A 65 -9.27 -11.56 -2.41
N TYR A 66 -9.19 -10.69 -1.40
CA TYR A 66 -9.84 -9.38 -1.39
C TYR A 66 -8.83 -8.28 -1.05
N VAL A 67 -9.10 -7.07 -1.54
CA VAL A 67 -8.36 -5.85 -1.20
C VAL A 67 -9.35 -4.77 -0.77
N THR A 68 -8.90 -3.81 0.03
CA THR A 68 -9.74 -2.66 0.40
C THR A 68 -9.36 -1.43 -0.42
N GLY A 69 -10.37 -0.74 -0.97
CA GLY A 69 -10.17 0.45 -1.79
C GLY A 69 -9.58 0.16 -3.18
N ALA A 70 -9.17 1.23 -3.87
CA ALA A 70 -8.58 1.17 -5.19
C ALA A 70 -7.05 1.27 -5.13
N LEU A 71 -6.38 0.50 -5.99
CA LEU A 71 -4.93 0.32 -6.01
C LEU A 71 -4.23 1.32 -6.95
N GLY A 72 -2.98 1.63 -6.63
CA GLY A 72 -2.04 2.32 -7.54
C GLY A 72 -2.07 3.84 -7.51
N ALA A 73 -3.00 4.48 -6.79
CA ALA A 73 -3.10 5.95 -6.73
C ALA A 73 -1.81 6.63 -6.22
N ALA A 74 -1.20 6.11 -5.15
CA ALA A 74 0.04 6.65 -4.60
C ALA A 74 1.22 6.54 -5.59
N ARG A 75 1.33 5.38 -6.26
CA ARG A 75 2.34 5.17 -7.30
C ARG A 75 2.11 6.09 -8.50
N ALA A 76 0.85 6.32 -8.89
CA ALA A 76 0.53 7.25 -9.96
C ALA A 76 1.00 8.67 -9.62
N ALA A 77 0.77 9.14 -8.39
CA ALA A 77 1.26 10.44 -7.98
C ALA A 77 2.79 10.57 -8.03
N LEU A 78 3.49 9.52 -7.60
CA LEU A 78 4.95 9.47 -7.66
C LEU A 78 5.47 9.51 -9.11
N LEU A 79 4.80 8.81 -10.03
CA LEU A 79 5.16 8.82 -11.45
C LEU A 79 4.92 10.20 -12.08
N ASP A 80 3.83 10.87 -11.74
CA ASP A 80 3.57 12.23 -12.21
C ASP A 80 4.70 13.17 -11.78
N TRP A 81 5.09 13.16 -10.51
CA TRP A 81 6.20 14.00 -10.04
C TRP A 81 7.53 13.69 -10.72
N PHE A 82 7.84 12.42 -10.98
CA PHE A 82 9.05 12.06 -11.73
C PHE A 82 9.03 12.51 -13.19
N ASP A 83 7.85 12.63 -13.78
CA ASP A 83 7.68 13.14 -15.14
C ASP A 83 7.59 14.68 -15.18
N GLY A 84 7.71 15.37 -14.03
CA GLY A 84 7.54 16.82 -13.92
C GLY A 84 6.09 17.28 -13.97
N GLU A 85 5.14 16.34 -13.86
CA GLU A 85 3.71 16.57 -13.93
C GLU A 85 3.10 16.78 -12.54
N THR A 86 1.93 17.42 -12.51
CA THR A 86 1.14 17.55 -11.28
C THR A 86 0.19 16.35 -11.13
N PRO A 87 0.23 15.63 -10.00
CA PRO A 87 -0.73 14.55 -9.75
C PRO A 87 -2.13 15.09 -9.49
N SER A 88 -3.14 14.31 -9.90
CA SER A 88 -4.53 14.60 -9.52
C SER A 88 -4.66 14.74 -7.98
N PRO A 89 -5.56 15.58 -7.45
CA PRO A 89 -5.73 15.75 -6.01
C PRO A 89 -5.93 14.44 -5.25
N ALA A 90 -6.70 13.50 -5.82
CA ALA A 90 -6.93 12.18 -5.25
C ALA A 90 -5.66 11.33 -5.17
N ALA A 91 -4.85 11.29 -6.25
CA ALA A 91 -3.58 10.56 -6.25
C ALA A 91 -2.57 11.18 -5.27
N ARG A 92 -2.48 12.52 -5.24
CA ARG A 92 -1.66 13.25 -4.27
C ARG A 92 -2.05 12.90 -2.85
N MET A 93 -3.34 12.88 -2.54
CA MET A 93 -3.84 12.52 -1.22
C MET A 93 -3.50 11.07 -0.86
N ALA A 94 -3.67 10.14 -1.81
CA ALA A 94 -3.32 8.73 -1.59
C ALA A 94 -1.83 8.51 -1.27
N PHE A 95 -0.94 9.35 -1.81
CA PHE A 95 0.50 9.30 -1.49
C PHE A 95 0.82 10.04 -0.18
N ALA A 96 0.37 11.29 -0.04
CA ALA A 96 0.81 12.20 1.02
C ALA A 96 0.05 12.03 2.33
N ARG A 97 -1.18 11.51 2.29
CA ARG A 97 -2.04 11.28 3.46
C ARG A 97 -2.78 9.94 3.32
N PRO A 98 -2.06 8.81 3.29
CA PRO A 98 -2.68 7.49 3.21
C PRO A 98 -3.53 7.23 4.47
N GLN A 99 -4.79 6.83 4.27
CA GLN A 99 -5.69 6.52 5.40
C GLN A 99 -5.49 5.06 5.85
N PRO A 100 -5.07 4.81 7.11
CA PRO A 100 -4.95 3.45 7.62
C PRO A 100 -6.32 2.77 7.72
N ARG A 101 -6.42 1.52 7.25
CA ARG A 101 -7.68 0.78 7.14
C ARG A 101 -8.00 -0.06 8.38
N ILE A 102 -7.78 0.49 9.57
CA ILE A 102 -7.88 -0.24 10.86
C ILE A 102 -9.28 -0.83 11.07
N MET A 103 -10.32 0.00 10.93
CA MET A 103 -11.71 -0.46 11.12
C MET A 103 -12.11 -1.53 10.11
N ALA A 104 -11.67 -1.40 8.85
CA ALA A 104 -11.93 -2.42 7.83
C ALA A 104 -11.24 -3.75 8.17
N GLY A 105 -9.99 -3.71 8.65
CA GLY A 105 -9.27 -4.90 9.10
C GLY A 105 -9.96 -5.58 10.30
N GLN A 106 -10.39 -4.80 11.29
CA GLN A 106 -11.16 -5.32 12.45
C GLN A 106 -12.48 -5.96 12.01
N TRP A 107 -13.22 -5.30 11.12
CA TRP A 107 -14.48 -5.81 10.59
C TRP A 107 -14.27 -7.12 9.81
N LEU A 108 -13.28 -7.17 8.90
CA LEU A 108 -12.95 -8.37 8.13
C LEU A 108 -12.55 -9.54 9.03
N ALA A 109 -11.77 -9.29 10.07
CA ALA A 109 -11.42 -10.32 11.05
C ALA A 109 -12.67 -10.89 11.74
N ALA A 110 -13.62 -10.02 12.12
CA ALA A 110 -14.89 -10.44 12.71
C ALA A 110 -15.80 -11.20 11.72
N GLN A 111 -15.64 -10.99 10.41
CA GLN A 111 -16.36 -11.74 9.36
C GLN A 111 -15.70 -13.09 9.00
N GLY A 112 -14.60 -13.47 9.68
CA GLY A 112 -13.94 -14.75 9.45
C GLY A 112 -12.88 -14.72 8.34
N ALA A 113 -12.26 -13.56 8.07
CA ALA A 113 -11.04 -13.52 7.28
C ALA A 113 -10.00 -14.51 7.86
N THR A 114 -9.35 -15.28 7.00
CA THR A 114 -8.45 -16.36 7.41
C THR A 114 -6.99 -15.92 7.53
N ALA A 115 -6.58 -14.93 6.73
CA ALA A 115 -5.27 -14.28 6.78
C ALA A 115 -5.40 -12.81 6.31
N MET A 116 -4.49 -11.94 6.76
CA MET A 116 -4.52 -10.52 6.39
C MET A 116 -3.14 -9.88 6.38
N MET A 117 -2.95 -8.89 5.49
CA MET A 117 -1.86 -7.92 5.54
C MET A 117 -2.26 -6.62 4.85
N ASP A 118 -1.57 -5.54 5.16
CA ASP A 118 -1.57 -4.30 4.38
C ASP A 118 -0.72 -4.45 3.09
N ILE A 119 -0.85 -3.50 2.18
CA ILE A 119 -0.10 -3.46 0.91
C ILE A 119 0.75 -2.20 0.91
N SER A 120 2.08 -2.36 0.91
CA SER A 120 3.06 -1.26 0.91
C SER A 120 3.93 -1.27 -0.34
N ASP A 121 4.39 -2.45 -0.74
CA ASP A 121 5.35 -2.64 -1.84
C ASP A 121 4.63 -2.91 -3.17
N GLY A 122 3.31 -3.05 -3.09
CA GLY A 122 2.40 -3.25 -4.19
C GLY A 122 1.91 -4.69 -4.24
N LEU A 123 0.68 -4.88 -4.72
CA LEU A 123 -0.03 -6.15 -4.69
C LEU A 123 0.80 -7.33 -5.23
N GLY A 124 1.57 -7.11 -6.29
CA GLY A 124 2.40 -8.16 -6.88
C GLY A 124 3.57 -8.61 -6.00
N GLY A 125 4.22 -7.69 -5.26
CA GLY A 125 5.28 -8.05 -4.31
C GLY A 125 4.70 -8.63 -3.03
N ASP A 126 3.67 -7.98 -2.50
CA ASP A 126 3.11 -8.30 -1.20
C ASP A 126 2.31 -9.61 -1.16
N ALA A 127 1.68 -10.01 -2.27
CA ALA A 127 0.89 -11.24 -2.35
C ALA A 127 1.71 -12.52 -2.05
N ALA A 128 3.03 -12.48 -2.25
CA ALA A 128 3.90 -13.62 -1.96
C ALA A 128 3.99 -13.90 -0.44
N HIS A 129 3.87 -12.89 0.41
CA HIS A 129 4.02 -13.02 1.85
C HIS A 129 2.95 -13.93 2.51
N PRO A 130 1.63 -13.71 2.31
CA PRO A 130 0.59 -14.56 2.90
C PRO A 130 0.53 -15.93 2.22
N ALA A 131 0.87 -16.00 0.92
CA ALA A 131 0.99 -17.24 0.18
C ALA A 131 2.05 -18.16 0.82
N ALA A 132 3.27 -17.64 1.01
CA ALA A 132 4.37 -18.38 1.65
C ALA A 132 4.05 -18.72 3.12
N ALA A 133 3.51 -17.75 3.88
CA ALA A 133 3.19 -17.95 5.29
C ALA A 133 2.11 -19.02 5.52
N SER A 134 1.20 -19.20 4.55
CA SER A 134 0.13 -20.20 4.59
C SER A 134 0.42 -21.47 3.78
N ALA A 135 1.58 -21.56 3.11
CA ALA A 135 1.95 -22.65 2.20
C ALA A 135 0.91 -22.89 1.09
N VAL A 136 0.39 -21.80 0.49
CA VAL A 136 -0.57 -21.83 -0.63
C VAL A 136 -0.07 -21.00 -1.82
N ALA A 137 -0.71 -21.15 -2.97
CA ALA A 137 -0.54 -20.25 -4.12
C ALA A 137 -1.75 -19.31 -4.24
N LEU A 138 -1.50 -18.04 -4.58
CA LEU A 138 -2.57 -17.08 -4.86
C LEU A 138 -2.71 -16.88 -6.36
N ARG A 139 -3.93 -17.02 -6.88
CA ARG A 139 -4.27 -16.71 -8.27
C ARG A 139 -5.08 -15.42 -8.32
N LEU A 140 -4.48 -14.37 -8.88
CA LEU A 140 -5.11 -13.06 -9.03
C LEU A 140 -5.62 -12.88 -10.46
N THR A 141 -6.86 -12.43 -10.61
CA THR A 141 -7.44 -12.02 -11.90
C THR A 141 -7.29 -10.51 -12.01
N LEU A 142 -6.39 -10.04 -12.86
CA LEU A 142 -6.00 -8.62 -12.91
C LEU A 142 -7.15 -7.70 -13.31
N GLU A 143 -8.06 -8.19 -14.15
CA GLU A 143 -9.25 -7.48 -14.61
C GLU A 143 -10.24 -7.22 -13.46
N ARG A 144 -10.12 -7.97 -12.36
CA ARG A 144 -10.92 -7.80 -11.14
C ARG A 144 -10.23 -6.93 -10.10
N CYS A 145 -8.99 -6.50 -10.33
CA CYS A 145 -8.31 -5.60 -9.42
C CYS A 145 -8.96 -4.21 -9.49
N PRO A 146 -9.39 -3.63 -8.36
CA PRO A 146 -9.93 -2.28 -8.35
C PRO A 146 -8.78 -1.28 -8.57
N ILE A 147 -8.63 -0.78 -9.79
CA ILE A 147 -7.57 0.17 -10.14
C ILE A 147 -8.07 1.60 -9.97
N HIS A 148 -7.28 2.44 -9.32
CA HIS A 148 -7.63 3.85 -9.17
C HIS A 148 -7.55 4.57 -10.52
N PRO A 149 -8.52 5.45 -10.89
CA PRO A 149 -8.56 6.08 -12.21
C PRO A 149 -7.28 6.82 -12.61
N SER A 150 -6.59 7.44 -11.64
CA SER A 150 -5.31 8.14 -11.88
C SER A 150 -4.22 7.24 -12.46
N VAL A 151 -4.30 5.92 -12.31
CA VAL A 151 -3.35 4.98 -12.89
C VAL A 151 -3.43 4.99 -14.42
N HIS A 152 -4.61 5.14 -15.00
CA HIS A 152 -4.78 5.13 -16.47
C HIS A 152 -4.02 6.25 -17.17
N ARG A 153 -3.78 7.37 -16.48
CA ARG A 153 -3.02 8.50 -17.02
C ARG A 153 -1.52 8.21 -17.15
N VAL A 154 -0.98 7.44 -16.22
CA VAL A 154 0.47 7.14 -16.12
C VAL A 154 0.82 5.75 -16.63
N ALA A 155 -0.19 4.93 -16.91
CA ALA A 155 -0.01 3.57 -17.40
C ALA A 155 0.60 3.60 -18.81
N THR A 156 1.80 3.05 -18.94
CA THR A 156 2.42 2.78 -20.24
C THR A 156 2.80 1.31 -20.33
N PRO A 157 2.89 0.72 -21.55
CA PRO A 157 3.32 -0.67 -21.72
C PRO A 157 4.70 -0.99 -21.12
N ARG A 158 5.57 0.02 -20.95
CA ARG A 158 6.87 -0.10 -20.29
C ARG A 158 6.80 0.00 -18.76
N ARG A 159 5.75 0.62 -18.22
CA ARG A 159 5.51 0.82 -16.77
C ARG A 159 4.58 -0.25 -16.17
N ALA A 160 3.89 -1.02 -17.00
CA ALA A 160 3.27 -2.29 -16.59
C ALA A 160 4.37 -3.32 -16.32
N VAL A 161 4.83 -3.40 -15.08
CA VAL A 161 5.81 -4.42 -14.65
C VAL A 161 5.13 -5.31 -13.62
N CYS A 162 5.00 -6.59 -13.95
CA CYS A 162 4.52 -7.62 -13.04
C CYS A 162 5.66 -7.86 -12.05
N HIS A 163 5.53 -7.29 -10.86
CA HIS A 163 6.52 -7.47 -9.79
C HIS A 163 6.52 -8.91 -9.24
N VAL A 164 5.45 -9.69 -9.52
CA VAL A 164 5.39 -11.13 -9.21
C VAL A 164 6.42 -11.93 -10.01
N CYS A 165 6.79 -11.49 -11.22
CA CYS A 165 7.51 -12.33 -12.16
C CYS A 165 8.88 -11.79 -12.64
N ARG A 166 9.32 -10.61 -12.19
CA ARG A 166 10.58 -9.93 -12.62
C ARG A 166 10.83 -9.92 -14.15
N GLY A 167 9.82 -10.21 -14.95
CA GLY A 167 9.89 -10.29 -16.41
C GLY A 167 9.24 -9.08 -17.07
N ARG A 168 9.74 -8.70 -18.27
CA ARG A 168 9.10 -7.68 -19.11
C ARG A 168 7.72 -8.18 -19.56
N TRP A 169 6.69 -7.37 -19.34
CA TRP A 169 5.41 -7.53 -20.01
C TRP A 169 5.62 -7.45 -21.52
N ARG A 170 5.26 -8.52 -22.24
CA ARG A 170 5.10 -8.48 -23.70
C ARG A 170 3.61 -8.55 -24.02
N GLY A 171 3.08 -7.42 -24.49
CA GLY A 171 1.89 -7.35 -25.34
C GLY A 171 0.55 -7.34 -24.61
N LEU A 172 -0.01 -6.14 -24.40
CA LEU A 172 -1.45 -5.97 -24.53
C LEU A 172 -1.79 -6.00 -26.03
N ARG A 173 -2.46 -7.05 -26.50
CA ARG A 173 -3.45 -6.88 -27.55
C ARG A 173 -4.79 -7.23 -26.94
N ALA A 174 -5.72 -6.30 -27.03
CA ALA A 174 -7.13 -6.57 -26.78
C ALA A 174 -7.57 -7.71 -27.72
N ALA A 175 -7.84 -8.89 -27.16
CA ALA A 175 -8.54 -9.96 -27.84
C ALA A 175 -9.21 -10.80 -26.75
N GLY A 176 -10.49 -11.08 -26.95
CA GLY A 176 -11.33 -11.82 -26.01
C GLY A 176 -10.85 -13.24 -25.76
N ASP A 177 -11.39 -13.77 -24.67
CA ASP A 177 -11.35 -15.16 -24.22
C ASP A 177 -10.01 -15.79 -23.87
N HIS A 178 -10.10 -16.54 -22.75
CA HIS A 178 -9.15 -17.49 -22.19
C HIS A 178 -8.08 -16.93 -21.25
N ALA A 179 -8.40 -17.09 -19.95
CA ALA A 179 -7.50 -17.36 -18.84
C ALA A 179 -6.05 -16.92 -19.06
N ALA A 180 -5.70 -15.74 -18.55
CA ALA A 180 -4.31 -15.38 -18.30
C ALA A 180 -3.71 -16.44 -17.36
N ARG A 181 -2.99 -17.40 -17.95
CA ARG A 181 -2.07 -18.28 -17.25
C ARG A 181 -0.92 -17.39 -16.79
N VAL A 182 -0.76 -17.27 -15.48
CA VAL A 182 0.50 -16.78 -14.93
C VAL A 182 1.55 -17.85 -15.26
N CYS A 183 2.68 -17.40 -15.82
CA CYS A 183 3.80 -18.21 -16.26
C CYS A 183 4.20 -19.27 -15.23
N GLY A 184 4.64 -20.43 -15.76
CA GLY A 184 5.06 -21.60 -14.99
C GLY A 184 6.31 -21.41 -14.14
#